data_AF-A0A7V6TME8-F1
#
_entry.id   AF-A0A7V6TME8-F1
#
_cell.length_a   1.000
_cell.length_b   1.000
_cell.length_c   1.000
_cell.angle_alpha   90.00
_cell.angle_beta   90.00
_cell.angle_gamma   90.00
#
_symmetry.space_group_name_H-M   'P 1'
#
loop_
_entity.id
_entity.type
_entity.pdbx_description
1 polymer ?
#
loop_
_entity_poly.entity_id
_entity_poly.type
_entity_poly.pdbx_seq_one_letter_code
_entity_poly.pdbx_strand_id
1 'polypeptide(L)'
;MMLICPNCFEIFPELWPIPCPKCKTKAVPTDPAIIGVVKKLIKLGFKVNYSCCYTEDEDVGKTTKIRIEFAENYPLALFQDLPYDWMVYEDVDVASETYKRFTALGCAYWHQPGECDDDIVDFDKRVIIMNLEEWLDNRDLDAYRALLTLYGCG
;
A
#
# COMPACT_ATOMS: atom_id res chain seq x y z
N MET A 1 -4.77 13.04 -0.61
CA MET A 1 -3.82 12.32 0.27
C MET A 1 -4.19 12.58 1.73
N MET A 2 -4.13 11.55 2.58
CA MET A 2 -4.42 11.60 4.01
C MET A 2 -3.22 11.05 4.79
N LEU A 3 -3.20 11.29 6.11
CA LEU A 3 -2.24 10.67 7.01
C LEU A 3 -2.95 9.62 7.87
N ILE A 4 -2.34 8.45 8.00
CA ILE A 4 -2.78 7.39 8.92
C ILE A 4 -1.73 7.16 10.01
N CYS A 5 -2.15 7.13 11.26
CA CYS A 5 -1.28 6.72 12.36
C CYS A 5 -1.19 5.19 12.43
N PRO A 6 0.02 4.59 12.33
CA PRO A 6 0.15 3.14 12.38
C PRO A 6 -0.11 2.53 13.75
N ASN A 7 -0.05 3.33 14.83
CA ASN A 7 -0.25 2.84 16.19
C ASN A 7 -1.73 2.86 16.63
N CYS A 8 -2.46 3.93 16.35
CA CYS A 8 -3.85 4.09 16.81
C CYS A 8 -4.88 4.18 15.68
N PHE A 9 -4.45 4.06 14.42
CA PHE A 9 -5.30 4.08 13.22
C PHE A 9 -6.15 5.34 13.01
N GLU A 10 -5.86 6.41 13.76
CA GLU A 10 -6.43 7.75 13.53
C GLU A 10 -6.03 8.24 12.13
N ILE A 11 -7.00 8.80 11.42
CA ILE A 11 -6.85 9.33 10.07
C ILE A 11 -7.09 10.83 10.12
N PHE A 12 -6.22 11.62 9.50
CA PHE A 12 -6.35 13.06 9.47
C PHE A 12 -5.83 13.64 8.16
N PRO A 13 -6.29 14.84 7.76
CA PRO A 13 -5.82 15.50 6.55
C PRO A 13 -4.29 15.69 6.57
N GLU A 14 -3.66 15.60 5.41
CA GLU A 14 -2.25 15.90 5.27
C GLU A 14 -2.02 17.41 5.41
N LEU A 15 -1.63 17.84 6.61
CA LEU A 15 -1.30 19.22 6.95
C LEU A 15 0.07 19.22 7.62
N TRP A 16 1.15 19.18 6.80
CA TRP A 16 2.55 19.05 7.25
C TRP A 16 2.81 17.76 8.08
N PRO A 17 4.08 17.34 8.27
CA PRO A 17 4.40 16.15 9.06
C PRO A 17 4.19 16.42 10.55
N ILE A 18 2.94 16.34 11.01
CA ILE A 18 2.61 16.38 12.43
C ILE A 18 2.60 14.93 12.92
N PRO A 19 3.33 14.59 14.00
CA PRO A 19 3.17 13.31 14.66
C PRO A 19 1.70 13.14 15.07
N CYS A 20 1.20 11.91 15.11
CA CYS A 20 -0.20 11.63 15.46
C CYS A 20 -0.61 12.44 16.71
N PRO A 21 -1.66 13.28 16.66
CA PRO A 21 -2.02 14.15 17.76
C PRO A 21 -2.25 13.40 19.08
N LYS A 22 -2.79 12.17 18.96
CA LYS A 22 -3.19 11.27 20.05
C LYS A 22 -2.03 10.51 20.71
N CYS A 23 -1.14 9.92 19.92
CA CYS A 23 -0.10 9.01 20.45
C CYS A 23 1.34 9.39 20.07
N LYS A 24 1.52 10.50 19.34
CA LYS A 24 2.81 11.06 18.90
C LYS A 24 3.64 10.17 17.94
N THR A 25 3.13 9.01 17.53
CA THR A 25 3.75 8.19 16.47
C THR A 25 3.75 8.93 15.14
N LYS A 26 4.84 8.81 14.37
CA LYS A 26 4.94 9.33 13.00
C LYS A 26 3.81 8.72 12.14
N ALA A 27 3.01 9.57 11.52
CA ALA A 27 1.96 9.13 10.60
C ALA A 27 2.51 8.91 9.20
N VAL A 28 1.77 8.12 8.42
CA VAL A 28 2.17 7.64 7.10
C VAL A 28 1.22 8.24 6.06
N PRO A 29 1.72 8.82 4.96
CA PRO A 29 0.89 9.26 3.85
C PRO A 29 0.20 8.09 3.15
N THR A 30 -1.10 8.23 2.93
CA THR A 30 -1.93 7.20 2.30
C THR A 30 -3.05 7.83 1.48
N ASP A 31 -3.36 7.21 0.35
CA ASP A 31 -4.54 7.61 -0.42
C ASP A 31 -5.83 7.06 0.25
N PRO A 32 -6.90 7.87 0.36
CA PRO A 32 -8.17 7.42 0.93
C PRO A 32 -8.71 6.13 0.30
N ALA A 33 -8.50 5.91 -1.00
CA ALA A 33 -9.04 4.75 -1.71
C ALA A 33 -8.49 3.42 -1.18
N ILE A 34 -7.24 3.40 -0.70
CA ILE A 34 -6.54 2.18 -0.26
C ILE A 34 -6.30 2.13 1.25
N ILE A 35 -6.97 3.01 2.02
CA ILE A 35 -6.74 3.11 3.46
C ILE A 35 -7.13 1.83 4.23
N GLY A 36 -8.10 1.07 3.71
CA GLY A 36 -8.51 -0.22 4.27
C GLY A 36 -7.39 -1.28 4.14
N VAL A 37 -6.81 -1.39 2.95
CA VAL A 37 -5.60 -2.21 2.68
C VAL A 37 -4.46 -1.83 3.62
N VAL A 38 -4.12 -0.54 3.73
CA VAL A 38 -3.03 -0.07 4.60
C VAL A 38 -3.27 -0.42 6.07
N LYS A 39 -4.51 -0.28 6.56
CA LYS A 39 -4.86 -0.70 7.92
C LYS A 39 -4.64 -2.19 8.14
N LYS A 40 -5.04 -3.03 7.19
CA LYS A 40 -4.88 -4.50 7.27
C LYS A 40 -3.40 -4.90 7.28
N LEU A 41 -2.58 -4.32 6.40
CA LEU A 41 -1.13 -4.52 6.38
C LEU A 41 -0.48 -4.15 7.73
N ILE A 42 -0.80 -2.98 8.27
CA ILE A 42 -0.27 -2.55 9.58
C ILE A 42 -0.71 -3.50 10.70
N LYS A 43 -1.95 -3.99 10.69
CA LYS A 43 -2.43 -4.98 11.68
C LYS A 43 -1.61 -6.27 11.64
N LEU A 44 -1.31 -6.77 10.44
CA LEU A 44 -0.44 -7.94 10.22
C LEU A 44 1.02 -7.71 10.65
N GLY A 45 1.41 -6.46 10.93
CA GLY A 45 2.73 -6.10 11.45
C GLY A 45 3.64 -5.43 10.41
N PHE A 46 3.18 -5.25 9.17
CA PHE A 46 3.97 -4.57 8.15
C PHE A 46 4.13 -3.07 8.49
N LYS A 47 5.36 -2.57 8.34
CA LYS A 47 5.67 -1.15 8.50
C LYS A 47 5.51 -0.46 7.15
N VAL A 48 4.38 0.20 6.94
CA VAL A 48 4.11 0.97 5.70
C VAL A 48 4.78 2.35 5.80
N ASN A 49 5.45 2.78 4.73
CA ASN A 49 6.14 4.08 4.66
C ASN A 49 5.39 5.11 3.81
N TYR A 50 4.75 4.66 2.74
CA TYR A 50 4.00 5.50 1.81
C TYR A 50 3.00 4.65 1.03
N SER A 51 1.90 5.24 0.58
CA SER A 51 0.98 4.57 -0.34
C SER A 51 0.17 5.57 -1.15
N CYS A 52 -0.09 5.24 -2.40
CA CYS A 52 -0.89 6.07 -3.30
C CYS A 52 -1.73 5.23 -4.28
N CYS A 53 -2.80 5.85 -4.76
CA CYS A 53 -3.67 5.33 -5.81
C CYS A 53 -4.05 6.51 -6.70
N TYR A 54 -3.71 6.45 -7.98
CA TYR A 54 -4.02 7.52 -8.91
C TYR A 54 -4.21 6.97 -10.32
N THR A 55 -4.89 7.72 -11.18
CA THR A 55 -5.09 7.40 -12.58
C THR A 55 -4.43 8.47 -13.43
N GLU A 56 -3.61 8.07 -14.38
CA GLU A 56 -2.99 8.94 -15.36
C GLU A 56 -3.70 8.78 -16.71
N ASP A 57 -3.95 9.90 -17.39
CA ASP A 57 -4.35 9.90 -18.79
C ASP A 57 -3.12 9.61 -19.66
N GLU A 58 -3.28 8.68 -20.59
CA GLU A 58 -2.30 8.30 -21.61
C GLU A 58 -2.86 8.62 -23.00
N ASP A 59 -2.02 8.62 -24.04
CA ASP A 59 -2.40 9.07 -25.40
C ASP A 59 -3.67 8.41 -25.97
N VAL A 60 -3.98 7.17 -25.55
CA VAL A 60 -5.11 6.37 -26.06
C VAL A 60 -5.95 5.73 -24.95
N GLY A 61 -5.77 6.10 -23.68
CA GLY A 61 -6.52 5.49 -22.59
C GLY A 61 -6.09 6.01 -21.22
N LYS A 62 -6.37 5.25 -20.16
CA LYS A 62 -6.03 5.62 -18.79
C LYS A 62 -5.29 4.48 -18.12
N THR A 63 -4.29 4.79 -17.28
CA THR A 63 -3.64 3.79 -16.42
C THR A 63 -3.89 4.12 -14.97
N THR A 64 -4.55 3.22 -14.24
CA THR A 64 -4.60 3.29 -12.77
C THR A 64 -3.35 2.65 -12.19
N LYS A 65 -2.65 3.38 -11.32
CA LYS A 65 -1.47 2.94 -10.60
C LYS A 65 -1.74 2.97 -9.10
N ILE A 66 -1.50 1.84 -8.45
CA ILE A 66 -1.54 1.70 -7.00
C ILE A 66 -0.17 1.27 -6.53
N ARG A 67 0.38 1.96 -5.52
CA ARG A 67 1.68 1.66 -4.95
C ARG A 67 1.61 1.71 -3.44
N ILE A 68 2.18 0.72 -2.78
CA ILE A 68 2.34 0.65 -1.32
C ILE A 68 3.79 0.35 -1.03
N GLU A 69 4.49 1.30 -0.43
CA GLU A 69 5.88 1.17 -0.06
C GLU A 69 6.01 0.80 1.40
N PHE A 70 6.87 -0.17 1.67
CA PHE A 70 7.22 -0.55 3.02
C PHE A 70 8.45 0.21 3.51
N ALA A 71 8.58 0.33 4.83
CA ALA A 71 9.75 0.94 5.48
C ALA A 71 10.96 0.00 5.54
N GLU A 72 10.76 -1.27 5.19
CA GLU A 72 11.74 -2.35 5.28
C GLU A 72 11.74 -3.18 3.99
N ASN A 73 12.82 -3.95 3.80
CA ASN A 73 12.89 -4.94 2.74
C ASN A 73 12.39 -6.29 3.25
N TYR A 74 11.16 -6.63 2.89
CA TYR A 74 10.46 -7.84 3.27
C TYR A 74 10.74 -8.99 2.26
N PRO A 75 10.93 -10.23 2.74
CA PRO A 75 11.08 -11.38 1.85
C PRO A 75 9.86 -11.61 0.97
N LEU A 76 10.09 -11.95 -0.30
CA LEU A 76 9.02 -12.24 -1.27
C LEU A 76 8.09 -13.39 -0.83
N ALA A 77 8.60 -14.31 0.01
CA ALA A 77 7.82 -15.40 0.58
C ALA A 77 6.62 -14.94 1.43
N LEU A 78 6.64 -13.71 1.96
CA LEU A 78 5.52 -13.13 2.72
C LEU A 78 4.33 -12.72 1.81
N PHE A 79 4.54 -12.71 0.50
CA PHE A 79 3.60 -12.23 -0.51
C PHE A 79 3.20 -13.34 -1.49
N GLN A 80 3.22 -14.60 -1.03
CA GLN A 80 2.73 -15.73 -1.84
C GLN A 80 1.24 -15.59 -2.12
N ASP A 81 0.83 -16.06 -3.30
CA ASP A 81 -0.55 -16.08 -3.79
C ASP A 81 -1.22 -14.72 -3.83
N LEU A 82 -0.47 -13.63 -4.07
CA LEU A 82 -1.05 -12.31 -4.32
C LEU A 82 -2.10 -12.37 -5.44
N PRO A 83 -3.13 -11.50 -5.40
CA PRO A 83 -4.04 -11.36 -6.54
C PRO A 83 -3.26 -11.02 -7.82
N TYR A 84 -3.73 -11.50 -8.96
CA TYR A 84 -2.98 -11.43 -10.22
C TYR A 84 -2.69 -10.00 -10.70
N ASP A 85 -3.49 -9.02 -10.27
CA ASP A 85 -3.30 -7.60 -10.57
C ASP A 85 -2.12 -6.98 -9.79
N TRP A 86 -1.62 -7.68 -8.77
CA TRP A 86 -0.62 -7.18 -7.83
C TRP A 86 0.72 -7.86 -8.02
N MET A 87 1.77 -7.06 -7.96
CA MET A 87 3.15 -7.51 -7.97
C MET A 87 3.90 -7.00 -6.75
N VAL A 88 4.85 -7.80 -6.29
CA VAL A 88 5.83 -7.40 -5.29
C VAL A 88 7.17 -7.15 -5.99
N TYR A 89 7.83 -6.05 -5.63
CA TYR A 89 9.16 -5.74 -6.14
C TYR A 89 10.01 -5.06 -5.07
N GLU A 90 11.33 -5.15 -5.26
CA GLU A 90 12.30 -4.41 -4.46
C GLU A 90 12.60 -3.08 -5.16
N ASP A 91 12.68 -2.01 -4.39
CA ASP A 91 13.06 -0.68 -4.86
C ASP A 91 14.08 -0.05 -3.88
N VAL A 92 14.69 1.06 -4.27
CA VAL A 92 15.78 1.71 -3.54
C VAL A 92 15.43 3.16 -3.26
N ASP A 93 15.56 3.57 -2.01
CA ASP A 93 15.46 4.98 -1.65
C ASP A 93 16.74 5.70 -2.11
N VAL A 94 16.67 6.29 -3.31
CA VAL A 94 17.75 7.07 -3.92
C VAL A 94 18.05 8.39 -3.22
N ALA A 95 17.13 8.89 -2.39
CA ALA A 95 17.36 10.08 -1.58
C ALA A 95 18.15 9.76 -0.30
N SER A 96 18.21 8.48 0.09
CA SER A 96 19.03 8.04 1.20
C SER A 96 20.51 7.89 0.78
N GLU A 97 21.43 8.44 1.57
CA GLU A 97 22.88 8.29 1.35
C GLU A 97 23.35 6.82 1.35
N THR A 98 22.51 5.92 1.86
CA THR A 98 22.79 4.50 2.05
C THR A 98 22.13 3.60 1.01
N TYR A 99 21.37 4.16 0.05
CA TYR A 99 20.59 3.40 -0.94
C TYR A 99 19.77 2.28 -0.30
N LYS A 100 19.03 2.66 0.75
CA LYS A 100 18.25 1.71 1.54
C LYS A 100 17.23 1.02 0.62
N ARG A 101 17.32 -0.30 0.53
CA ARG A 101 16.34 -1.15 -0.17
C ARG A 101 15.06 -1.26 0.65
N PHE A 102 13.94 -1.28 -0.04
CA PHE A 102 12.63 -1.54 0.52
C PHE A 102 11.79 -2.39 -0.42
N THR A 103 10.79 -3.06 0.12
CA THR A 103 9.80 -3.78 -0.68
C THR A 103 8.61 -2.88 -0.98
N ALA A 104 8.01 -3.05 -2.15
CA ALA A 104 6.76 -2.39 -2.50
C ALA A 104 5.78 -3.39 -3.12
N LEU A 105 4.50 -3.13 -2.90
CA LEU A 105 3.41 -3.69 -3.67
C LEU A 105 2.99 -2.69 -4.73
N GLY A 106 2.82 -3.16 -5.96
CA GLY A 106 2.34 -2.36 -7.07
C GLY A 106 1.22 -3.04 -7.82
N CYS A 107 0.34 -2.23 -8.38
CA CYS A 107 -0.63 -2.61 -9.40
C CYS A 107 -0.62 -1.51 -10.46
N ALA A 108 -0.59 -1.92 -11.74
CA ALA A 108 -0.78 -1.03 -12.87
C ALA A 108 -1.85 -1.64 -13.77
N TYR A 109 -3.01 -1.00 -13.83
CA TYR A 109 -4.16 -1.47 -14.58
C TYR A 109 -4.45 -0.52 -15.74
N TRP A 110 -4.46 -1.08 -16.95
CA TRP A 110 -4.74 -0.35 -18.19
C TRP A 110 -6.23 -0.40 -18.51
N HIS A 111 -6.87 0.77 -18.56
CA HIS A 111 -8.25 0.92 -19.00
C HIS A 111 -8.28 1.10 -20.52
N GLN A 112 -9.11 0.32 -21.21
CA GLN A 112 -9.16 0.35 -22.67
C GLN A 112 -9.71 1.71 -23.20
N PRO A 113 -9.39 2.10 -24.46
CA PRO A 113 -9.82 3.36 -25.07
C PRO A 113 -11.35 3.64 -25.10
N GLY A 114 -12.20 2.69 -24.70
CA GLY A 114 -13.66 2.84 -24.52
C GLY A 114 -14.18 2.65 -23.10
N GLU A 115 -13.28 2.35 -22.15
CA GLU A 115 -13.55 2.05 -20.73
C GLU A 115 -12.91 3.10 -19.82
N CYS A 116 -12.63 4.29 -20.35
CA CYS A 116 -11.97 5.40 -19.65
C CYS A 116 -12.95 6.37 -18.99
N ASP A 117 -14.24 6.04 -18.95
CA ASP A 117 -15.22 6.80 -18.16
C ASP A 117 -14.91 6.67 -16.66
N ASP A 118 -15.10 7.76 -15.92
CA ASP A 118 -14.69 7.82 -14.51
C ASP A 118 -15.43 6.78 -13.65
N ASP A 119 -16.69 6.45 -13.96
CA ASP A 119 -17.45 5.43 -13.22
C ASP A 119 -16.88 4.02 -13.45
N ILE A 120 -16.41 3.73 -14.67
CA ILE A 120 -15.79 2.45 -15.02
C ILE A 120 -14.43 2.33 -14.33
N VAL A 121 -13.60 3.37 -14.46
CA VAL A 121 -12.29 3.45 -13.82
C VAL A 121 -12.41 3.26 -12.30
N ASP A 122 -13.39 3.92 -11.67
CA ASP A 122 -13.61 3.80 -10.23
C ASP A 122 -14.19 2.45 -9.81
N PHE A 123 -14.95 1.78 -10.68
CA PHE A 123 -15.38 0.40 -10.44
C PHE A 123 -14.19 -0.56 -10.46
N ASP A 124 -13.34 -0.49 -11.49
CA ASP A 124 -12.15 -1.34 -11.63
C ASP A 124 -11.19 -1.16 -10.45
N LYS A 125 -10.95 0.09 -10.03
CA LYS A 125 -10.18 0.39 -8.81
C LYS A 125 -10.73 -0.35 -7.59
N ARG A 126 -12.04 -0.31 -7.37
CA ARG A 126 -12.66 -0.98 -6.23
C ARG A 126 -12.45 -2.49 -6.28
N VAL A 127 -12.59 -3.11 -7.46
CA VAL A 127 -12.37 -4.55 -7.62
C VAL A 127 -10.93 -4.91 -7.28
N ILE A 128 -9.95 -4.20 -7.85
CA ILE A 128 -8.51 -4.43 -7.60
C ILE A 128 -8.17 -4.30 -6.12
N ILE A 129 -8.73 -3.28 -5.45
CA ILE A 129 -8.52 -3.02 -4.03
C ILE A 129 -9.18 -4.11 -3.17
N MET A 130 -10.43 -4.47 -3.48
CA MET A 130 -11.17 -5.51 -2.77
C MET A 130 -10.47 -6.87 -2.85
N ASN A 131 -9.92 -7.24 -4.01
CA ASN A 131 -9.17 -8.48 -4.17
C ASN A 131 -7.95 -8.52 -3.22
N LEU A 132 -7.24 -7.40 -3.06
CA LEU A 132 -6.13 -7.33 -2.11
C LEU A 132 -6.62 -7.35 -0.65
N GLU A 133 -7.73 -6.68 -0.35
CA GLU A 133 -8.32 -6.71 1.00
C GLU A 133 -8.76 -8.11 1.41
N GLU A 134 -9.36 -8.88 0.50
CA GLU A 134 -9.74 -10.27 0.71
C GLU A 134 -8.51 -11.15 0.90
N TRP A 135 -7.47 -10.96 0.07
CA TRP A 135 -6.19 -11.64 0.25
C TRP A 135 -5.60 -11.41 1.65
N LEU A 136 -5.65 -10.17 2.15
CA LEU A 136 -5.17 -9.80 3.49
C LEU A 136 -6.03 -10.38 4.61
N ASP A 137 -7.36 -10.44 4.44
CA ASP A 137 -8.26 -11.01 5.45
C ASP A 137 -8.07 -12.52 5.64
N ASN A 138 -7.60 -13.19 4.59
CA ASN A 138 -7.27 -14.61 4.63
C ASN A 138 -5.89 -14.90 5.24
N ARG A 139 -5.20 -13.90 5.80
CA ARG A 139 -3.91 -14.06 6.49
C ARG A 139 -4.11 -14.16 8.00
N ASP A 140 -3.50 -15.19 8.59
CA ASP A 140 -3.46 -15.33 10.04
C ASP A 140 -2.52 -14.28 10.65
N LEU A 141 -3.08 -13.47 11.55
CA LEU A 141 -2.41 -12.34 12.19
C LEU A 141 -1.17 -12.79 12.99
N ASP A 142 -1.30 -13.85 13.78
CA ASP A 142 -0.26 -14.31 14.69
C ASP A 142 0.85 -15.01 13.91
N ALA A 143 0.49 -15.77 12.87
CA ALA A 143 1.44 -16.36 11.94
C ALA A 143 2.28 -15.30 11.24
N TYR A 144 1.67 -14.24 10.70
CA TYR A 144 2.42 -13.16 10.03
C TYR A 144 3.34 -12.41 10.99
N ARG A 145 2.88 -12.08 12.20
CA ARG A 145 3.74 -11.45 13.21
C ARG A 145 4.93 -12.33 13.61
N ALA A 146 4.71 -13.64 13.75
CA ALA A 146 5.78 -14.59 14.01
C ALA A 146 6.77 -14.66 12.84
N LEU A 147 6.28 -14.75 11.60
CA LEU A 147 7.12 -14.76 10.39
C LEU A 147 7.94 -13.49 10.28
N LEU A 148 7.32 -12.31 10.45
CA LEU A 148 8.02 -11.02 10.44
C LEU A 148 9.12 -10.98 11.51
N THR A 149 8.84 -11.48 12.72
CA THR A 149 9.85 -11.60 13.79
C THR A 149 11.01 -12.52 13.38
N LEU A 150 10.70 -13.69 12.78
CA LEU A 150 11.71 -14.66 12.33
C LEU A 150 12.59 -14.11 11.20
N TYR A 151 12.04 -13.27 10.33
CA TYR A 151 12.79 -12.58 9.29
C TYR A 151 13.54 -11.34 9.79
N GLY A 152 13.42 -10.99 11.07
CA GLY A 152 14.07 -9.81 11.66
C GLY A 152 13.38 -8.48 11.32
N CYS A 153 12.11 -8.53 10.95
CA CYS A 153 11.30 -7.39 10.51
C CYS A 153 10.12 -7.07 11.46
N GLY A 154 10.08 -7.71 12.63
CA GLY A 154 9.07 -7.52 13.68
C GLY A 154 9.17 -6.19 14.43
#